data_AF-A0A929MWA3-F1
#
_entry.id   AF-A0A929MWA3-F1
#
_cell.length_a   1.000
_cell.length_b   1.000
_cell.length_c   1.000
_cell.angle_alpha   90.00
_cell.angle_beta   90.00
_cell.angle_gamma   90.00
#
_symmetry.space_group_name_H-M   'P 1'
#
loop_
_entity.id
_entity.type
_entity.pdbx_description
1 polymer ?
#
loop_
_entity_poly.entity_id
_entity_poly.type
_entity_poly.pdbx_seq_one_letter_code
_entity_poly.pdbx_strand_id
1 'polypeptide(L)' 'PELEGILNKLHNKITATEMATMNYQVDVEGKSAKEVAHDFLSRQGLLK' A
#
# COMPACT_ATOMS: atom_id res chain seq x y z
N PRO A 1 20.55 -0.94 8.10
CA PRO A 1 20.16 0.40 8.59
C PRO A 1 19.20 1.14 7.64
N GLU A 2 19.47 1.17 6.33
CA GLU A 2 18.69 1.98 5.37
C GLU A 2 17.26 1.47 5.12
N LEU A 3 17.08 0.15 5.09
CA LEU A 3 15.77 -0.48 4.84
C LEU A 3 14.73 -0.11 5.91
N GLU A 4 15.14 -0.08 7.17
CA GLU A 4 14.27 0.32 8.29
C GLU A 4 13.76 1.76 8.12
N GLY A 5 14.64 2.68 7.72
CA GLY A 5 14.27 4.07 7.44
C GLY A 5 13.29 4.21 6.27
N ILE A 6 13.39 3.34 5.26
CA ILE A 6 12.45 3.30 4.13
C ILE A 6 11.09 2.74 4.58
N LEU A 7 11.08 1.62 5.31
CA LEU A 7 9.86 0.98 5.80
C LEU A 7 9.09 1.85 6.79
N ASN A 8 9.80 2.63 7.63
CA ASN A 8 9.17 3.56 8.56
C ASN A 8 8.35 4.66 7.87
N LYS A 9 8.59 4.95 6.58
CA LYS A 9 7.75 5.89 5.82
C LYS A 9 6.31 5.39 5.64
N LEU A 10 6.07 4.08 5.77
CA LEU A 10 4.75 3.47 5.72
C LEU A 10 4.02 3.48 7.07
N HIS A 11 4.74 3.76 8.17
CA HIS A 11 4.17 3.75 9.50
C HIS A 11 3.07 4.81 9.62
N ASN A 12 1.90 4.43 10.15
CA ASN A 12 0.70 5.27 10.26
C ASN A 12 0.17 5.84 8.93
N LYS A 13 0.57 5.31 7.77
CA LYS A 13 0.08 5.74 6.44
C LYS A 13 -1.09 4.93 5.91
N ILE A 14 -1.41 3.79 6.54
CA ILE A 14 -2.50 2.92 6.11
C ILE A 14 -3.51 2.87 7.25
N THR A 15 -4.68 3.46 7.01
CA THR A 15 -5.84 3.29 7.89
C THR A 15 -6.43 1.88 7.72
N ALA A 16 -7.20 1.42 8.72
CA ALA A 16 -7.90 0.14 8.63
C ALA A 16 -8.85 0.07 7.41
N THR A 17 -9.52 1.19 7.09
CA THR A 17 -10.41 1.29 5.93
C THR A 17 -9.67 1.18 4.60
N GLU A 18 -8.51 1.83 4.48
CA GLU A 18 -7.67 1.72 3.27
C GLU A 18 -7.15 0.30 3.10
N MET A 19 -6.72 -0.36 4.18
CA MET A 19 -6.28 -1.75 4.14
C MET A 19 -7.41 -2.69 3.71
N ALA A 20 -8.61 -2.53 4.30
CA ALA A 20 -9.78 -3.32 3.91
C ALA A 20 -10.15 -3.11 2.44
N THR A 21 -10.05 -1.87 1.95
CA THR A 21 -10.31 -1.54 0.54
C THR A 21 -9.29 -2.21 -0.38
N MET A 22 -7.99 -2.17 -0.04
CA MET A 22 -6.96 -2.85 -0.82
C MET A 22 -7.15 -4.37 -0.84
N ASN A 23 -7.51 -4.98 0.31
CA ASN A 23 -7.80 -6.41 0.37
C ASN A 23 -8.99 -6.78 -0.52
N TYR A 24 -10.06 -5.98 -0.50
CA TYR A 24 -11.22 -6.22 -1.38
C TYR A 24 -10.84 -6.21 -2.87
N GLN A 25 -10.00 -5.26 -3.28
CA GLN A 25 -9.52 -5.18 -4.67
C GLN A 25 -8.75 -6.43 -5.10
N VAL A 26 -8.01 -7.06 -4.19
CA VAL A 26 -7.26 -8.29 -4.49
C VAL A 26 -8.18 -9.51 -4.43
N ASP A 27 -8.86 -9.70 -3.30
CA ASP A 27 -9.56 -10.95 -2.98
C ASP A 27 -10.89 -11.08 -3.71
N VAL A 28 -11.56 -9.95 -4.01
CA VAL A 28 -12.89 -9.93 -4.63
C VAL A 28 -12.84 -9.44 -6.07
N GLU A 29 -12.13 -8.34 -6.35
CA GLU A 29 -12.02 -7.81 -7.72
C GLU A 29 -10.95 -8.51 -8.56
N GLY A 30 -10.10 -9.36 -7.94
CA GLY A 30 -9.08 -10.14 -8.64
C GLY A 30 -7.90 -9.32 -9.16
N LYS A 31 -7.69 -8.08 -8.66
CA LYS A 31 -6.51 -7.29 -9.03
C LYS A 31 -5.24 -7.91 -8.45
N SER A 32 -4.11 -7.67 -9.12
CA SER A 32 -2.83 -8.13 -8.59
C SER A 32 -2.45 -7.31 -7.34
N ALA A 33 -1.99 -7.99 -6.29
CA ALA A 33 -1.51 -7.32 -5.07
C ALA A 33 -0.38 -6.32 -5.37
N LYS A 34 0.45 -6.61 -6.38
CA LYS A 34 1.52 -5.72 -6.84
C LYS A 34 0.97 -4.39 -7.37
N GLU A 35 -0.05 -4.44 -8.22
CA GLU A 35 -0.67 -3.24 -8.80
C GLU A 35 -1.36 -2.41 -7.73
N VAL A 36 -2.15 -3.05 -6.86
CA VAL A 36 -2.83 -2.37 -5.75
C VAL A 36 -1.83 -1.69 -4.82
N ALA A 37 -0.74 -2.38 -4.47
CA ALA A 37 0.33 -1.80 -3.65
C ALA A 37 1.06 -0.64 -4.37
N HIS A 38 1.34 -0.79 -5.66
CA HIS A 38 1.99 0.26 -6.46
C HIS A 38 1.14 1.53 -6.51
N ASP A 39 -0.16 1.38 -6.77
CA ASP A 39 -1.12 2.49 -6.80
C ASP A 39 -1.23 3.19 -5.46
N PHE A 40 -1.31 2.42 -4.37
CA PHE A 40 -1.33 2.98 -3.02
C PHE A 40 -0.07 3.81 -2.74
N LEU A 41 1.11 3.23 -2.99
CA LEU A 41 2.38 3.92 -2.75
C LEU A 41 2.54 5.17 -3.63
N SER A 42 2.06 5.13 -4.87
CA SER A 42 2.07 6.27 -5.79
C SER A 42 1.15 7.40 -5.30
N ARG A 43 -0.07 7.06 -4.87
CA ARG A 43 -1.04 8.03 -4.30
C ARG A 43 -0.54 8.66 -3.00
N GLN A 44 0.21 7.92 -2.19
CA GLN A 44 0.84 8.43 -0.97
C GLN A 44 2.14 9.23 -1.24
N GLY A 45 2.58 9.34 -2.49
CA GLY A 45 3.82 10.03 -2.87
C GLY A 45 5.10 9.30 -2.41
N LEU A 46 4.99 8.00 -2.13
CA LEU A 46 6.09 7.15 -1.65
C LEU A 46 6.80 6.40 -2.79
N LEU A 47 6.18 6.36 -3.97
CA LEU A 47 6.70 5.74 -5.18
C LEU A 47 6.35 6.63 -6.39
N LYS A 48 7.21 6.62 -7.42
CA LYS A 48 7.01 7.33 -8.70
C LYS A 48 6.90 6.34 -9.84
#